data_AF-A0A3M1M977-F1
#
_entry.id   AF-A0A3M1M977-F1
#
_cell.length_a   1.000
_cell.length_b   1.000
_cell.length_c   1.000
_cell.angle_alpha   90.00
_cell.angle_beta   90.00
_cell.angle_gamma   90.00
#
_symmetry.space_group_name_H-M   'P 1'
#
loop_
_entity.id
_entity.type
_entity.pdbx_description
1 polymer ?
#
loop_
_entity_poly.entity_id
_entity_poly.type
_entity_poly.pdbx_seq_one_letter_code
_entity_poly.pdbx_strand_id
1 'polypeptide(L)'
;MSRDKTNALEIVDHATCTFCGCVCDDIKLHTDRQRIHKAERACVLGKAWFLNHTAEAKYPAALIDGREAPLDDAIALAADLLYEADMPLVYGMSNTTCEAQRECVAMADTISGIVDSHTSL
;
A
#
# COMPACT_ATOMS: atom_id res chain seq x y z
N MET A 1 25.61 -31.56 7.91
CA MET A 1 25.24 -31.16 9.29
C MET A 1 24.43 -29.87 9.19
N SER A 2 23.11 -30.04 9.04
CA SER A 2 22.13 -28.94 8.92
C SER A 2 21.94 -28.31 10.30
N ARG A 3 22.25 -27.02 10.44
CA ARG A 3 21.92 -26.27 11.66
C ARG A 3 20.46 -25.85 11.58
N ASP A 4 19.66 -26.50 12.42
CA ASP A 4 18.31 -26.14 12.79
C ASP A 4 18.32 -24.74 13.44
N LYS A 5 18.07 -23.69 12.64
CA LYS A 5 17.78 -22.34 13.16
C LYS A 5 16.29 -22.30 13.44
N THR A 6 15.91 -22.47 14.68
CA THR A 6 14.63 -21.96 15.19
C THR A 6 14.62 -20.46 14.88
N ASN A 7 13.89 -20.04 13.83
CA ASN A 7 13.76 -18.63 13.46
C ASN A 7 13.04 -17.90 14.59
N ALA A 8 13.80 -17.33 15.53
CA ALA A 8 13.24 -16.43 16.52
C ALA A 8 12.62 -15.24 15.78
N LEU A 9 11.33 -15.00 16.03
CA LEU A 9 10.63 -13.86 15.45
C LEU A 9 11.21 -12.56 16.02
N GLU A 10 11.49 -11.61 15.15
CA GLU A 10 11.82 -10.23 15.52
C GLU A 10 10.56 -9.56 16.09
N ILE A 11 10.74 -8.78 17.16
CA ILE A 11 9.67 -8.03 17.80
C ILE A 11 9.81 -6.56 17.38
N VAL A 12 8.77 -6.03 16.75
CA VAL A 12 8.61 -4.61 16.47
C VAL A 12 7.58 -4.04 17.44
N ASP A 13 8.04 -3.23 18.38
CA ASP A 13 7.19 -2.48 19.30
C ASP A 13 6.73 -1.16 18.67
N HIS A 14 5.61 -0.62 19.17
CA HIS A 14 5.06 0.68 18.77
C HIS A 14 4.77 0.81 17.26
N ALA A 15 4.30 -0.27 16.64
CA ALA A 15 3.88 -0.24 15.25
C ALA A 15 2.52 0.48 15.12
N THR A 16 2.42 1.35 14.12
CA THR A 16 1.17 2.05 13.80
C THR A 16 0.26 1.21 12.92
N CYS A 17 -0.98 1.02 13.35
CA CYS A 17 -2.04 0.39 12.57
C CYS A 17 -2.64 1.39 11.58
N THR A 18 -2.55 1.09 10.28
CA THR A 18 -3.04 1.94 9.18
C THR A 18 -4.36 1.45 8.58
N PHE A 19 -5.16 0.69 9.33
CA PHE A 19 -6.41 0.14 8.80
C PHE A 19 -7.57 1.14 8.83
N CYS A 20 -7.80 1.80 9.96
CA CYS A 20 -8.87 2.78 10.13
C CYS A 20 -8.33 4.10 10.69
N GLY A 21 -9.20 5.11 10.79
CA GLY A 21 -8.85 6.44 11.29
C GLY A 21 -8.47 6.54 12.77
N CYS A 22 -8.46 5.45 13.53
CA CYS A 22 -7.97 5.46 14.92
C CYS A 22 -6.44 5.56 15.02
N VAL A 23 -5.72 5.01 14.04
CA VAL A 23 -4.26 5.09 13.93
C VAL A 23 -3.53 4.63 15.22
N CYS A 24 -3.98 3.52 15.82
CA CYS A 24 -3.37 2.96 17.04
C CYS A 24 -1.87 2.72 16.83
N ASP A 25 -1.02 3.27 17.68
CA ASP A 25 0.45 3.30 17.57
C ASP A 25 1.16 2.40 18.61
N ASP A 26 0.40 1.53 19.25
CA ASP A 26 0.83 0.72 20.39
C ASP A 26 0.90 -0.78 20.07
N ILE A 27 0.84 -1.13 18.78
CA ILE A 27 0.80 -2.51 18.29
C ILE A 27 2.18 -3.14 18.42
N LYS A 28 2.23 -4.38 18.92
CA LYS A 28 3.43 -5.19 18.91
C LYS A 28 3.33 -6.28 17.84
N LEU A 29 4.27 -6.28 16.92
CA LEU A 29 4.32 -7.23 15.80
C LEU A 29 5.46 -8.22 16.00
N HIS A 30 5.19 -9.50 15.71
CA HIS A 30 6.20 -10.55 15.66
C HIS A 30 6.38 -10.97 14.20
N THR A 31 7.58 -10.76 13.64
CA THR A 31 7.86 -10.92 12.21
C THR A 31 9.13 -11.73 11.98
N ASP A 32 9.20 -12.47 10.88
CA ASP A 32 10.44 -13.08 10.37
C ASP A 32 11.10 -12.23 9.27
N ARG A 33 10.68 -10.96 9.14
CA ARG A 33 11.00 -9.98 8.08
C ARG A 33 10.37 -10.26 6.72
N GLN A 34 9.79 -11.43 6.50
CA GLN A 34 9.00 -11.72 5.30
C GLN A 34 7.50 -11.62 5.58
N ARG A 35 7.08 -12.01 6.78
CA ARG A 35 5.69 -12.09 7.20
C ARG A 35 5.52 -11.72 8.66
N ILE A 36 4.41 -11.05 8.95
CA ILE A 36 3.95 -10.82 10.32
C ILE A 36 3.13 -12.03 10.78
N HIS A 37 3.57 -12.67 11.85
CA HIS A 37 2.96 -13.90 12.39
C HIS A 37 2.03 -13.62 13.57
N LYS A 38 2.25 -12.51 14.29
CA LYS A 38 1.43 -12.12 15.45
C LYS A 38 1.33 -10.61 15.54
N ALA A 39 0.13 -10.12 15.85
CA ALA A 39 -0.14 -8.73 16.20
C ALA A 39 -0.85 -8.69 17.57
N GLU A 40 -0.15 -8.20 18.59
CA GLU A 40 -0.71 -7.97 19.92
C GLU A 40 -1.30 -6.56 20.00
N ARG A 41 -2.34 -6.38 20.83
CA ARG A 41 -3.10 -5.12 21.01
C ARG A 41 -3.88 -4.62 19.78
N ALA A 42 -3.71 -5.25 18.62
CA ALA A 42 -4.55 -5.00 17.45
C ALA A 42 -5.99 -5.53 17.66
N CYS A 43 -6.98 -4.74 17.23
CA CYS A 43 -8.38 -5.16 17.14
C CYS A 43 -8.58 -6.19 16.01
N VAL A 44 -9.81 -6.67 15.79
CA VAL A 44 -10.11 -7.65 14.74
C VAL A 44 -9.69 -7.15 13.34
N LEU A 45 -9.90 -5.86 13.06
CA LEU A 45 -9.56 -5.22 11.79
C LEU A 45 -8.04 -5.11 11.61
N GLY A 46 -7.34 -4.61 12.64
CA GLY A 46 -5.87 -4.51 12.62
C GLY A 46 -5.19 -5.88 12.50
N LYS A 47 -5.72 -6.91 13.16
CA LYS A 47 -5.22 -8.29 12.97
C LYS A 47 -5.42 -8.79 11.55
N ALA A 48 -6.60 -8.53 10.96
CA ALA A 48 -6.85 -8.89 9.56
C ALA A 48 -5.90 -8.15 8.60
N TRP A 49 -5.62 -6.87 8.86
CA TRP A 49 -4.64 -6.08 8.11
C TRP A 49 -3.24 -6.70 8.17
N PHE A 50 -2.66 -6.81 9.37
CA PHE A 50 -1.28 -7.25 9.55
C PHE A 50 -1.03 -8.71 9.18
N LEU A 51 -1.99 -9.61 9.44
CA LEU A 51 -1.76 -11.05 9.26
C LEU A 51 -2.09 -11.57 7.86
N ASN A 52 -2.90 -10.84 7.08
CA ASN A 52 -3.33 -11.30 5.75
C ASN A 52 -2.69 -10.53 4.59
N HIS A 53 -2.17 -9.32 4.81
CA HIS A 53 -1.36 -8.66 3.79
C HIS A 53 0.01 -9.32 3.70
N THR A 54 0.35 -9.80 2.51
CA THR A 54 1.61 -10.49 2.23
C THR A 54 2.46 -9.67 1.29
N ALA A 55 3.77 -9.63 1.52
CA ALA A 55 4.74 -9.09 0.56
C ALA A 55 4.95 -10.00 -0.68
N GLU A 56 4.19 -11.09 -0.79
CA GLU A 56 4.21 -11.98 -1.95
C GLU A 56 3.69 -11.24 -3.20
N ALA A 57 4.51 -11.21 -4.25
CA ALA A 57 4.14 -10.68 -5.55
C ALA A 57 3.20 -11.66 -6.28
N LYS A 58 1.91 -11.66 -5.90
CA LYS A 58 0.89 -12.54 -6.49
C LYS A 58 0.44 -12.11 -7.89
N TYR A 59 0.70 -10.85 -8.24
CA TYR A 59 0.29 -10.25 -9.49
C TYR A 59 1.47 -9.53 -10.16
N PRO A 60 1.47 -9.43 -11.50
CA PRO A 60 2.42 -8.56 -12.20
C PRO A 60 2.36 -7.13 -11.68
N ALA A 61 3.48 -6.42 -11.76
CA ALA A 61 3.56 -5.02 -11.32
C ALA A 61 2.65 -4.10 -12.15
N ALA A 62 2.41 -4.45 -13.42
CA ALA A 62 1.53 -3.71 -14.31
C ALA A 62 0.91 -4.61 -15.38
N LEU A 63 -0.24 -4.17 -15.90
CA LEU A 63 -0.91 -4.77 -17.05
C LEU A 63 -1.25 -3.68 -18.06
N ILE A 64 -1.01 -3.93 -19.36
CA ILE A 64 -1.51 -3.14 -20.48
C ILE A 64 -2.42 -4.03 -21.31
N ASP A 65 -3.66 -3.61 -21.54
CA ASP A 65 -4.69 -4.40 -22.25
C ASP A 65 -4.84 -5.84 -21.73
N GLY A 66 -4.75 -5.99 -20.39
CA GLY A 66 -4.87 -7.27 -19.71
C GLY A 66 -3.66 -8.19 -19.83
N ARG A 67 -2.53 -7.71 -20.37
CA ARG A 67 -1.28 -8.47 -20.49
C ARG A 67 -0.20 -7.87 -19.61
N GLU A 68 0.64 -8.72 -19.03
CA GLU A 68 1.82 -8.29 -18.27
C GLU A 68 2.71 -7.38 -19.11
N ALA A 69 3.10 -6.26 -18.52
CA ALA A 69 3.91 -5.23 -19.16
C ALA A 69 5.01 -4.74 -18.21
N PRO A 70 6.14 -4.25 -18.74
CA PRO A 70 7.13 -3.53 -17.95
C PRO A 70 6.50 -2.33 -17.22
N LEU A 71 6.94 -2.07 -15.99
CA LEU A 71 6.41 -0.98 -15.18
C LEU A 71 6.59 0.38 -15.88
N ASP A 72 7.74 0.62 -16.50
CA ASP A 72 8.06 1.87 -17.18
C ASP A 72 7.11 2.12 -18.38
N ASP A 73 6.77 1.07 -19.14
CA ASP A 73 5.83 1.16 -20.26
C ASP A 73 4.41 1.51 -19.77
N ALA A 74 4.00 0.92 -18.65
CA ALA A 74 2.70 1.20 -18.05
C ALA A 74 2.62 2.61 -17.47
N ILE A 75 3.70 3.12 -16.87
CA ILE A 75 3.80 4.50 -16.40
C ILE A 75 3.71 5.47 -17.58
N ALA A 76 4.45 5.22 -18.66
CA ALA A 76 4.40 6.05 -19.87
C ALA A 76 2.99 6.10 -20.46
N LEU A 77 2.33 4.96 -20.63
CA LEU A 77 0.96 4.89 -21.11
C LEU A 77 -0.02 5.62 -20.18
N ALA A 78 0.11 5.46 -18.86
CA ALA A 78 -0.74 6.16 -17.90
C ALA A 78 -0.56 7.69 -17.98
N ALA A 79 0.67 8.17 -18.17
CA ALA A 79 0.95 9.58 -18.36
C ALA A 79 0.30 10.13 -19.64
N ASP A 80 0.41 9.42 -20.77
CA ASP A 80 -0.23 9.80 -22.03
C ASP A 80 -1.76 9.86 -21.89
N LEU A 81 -2.37 8.85 -21.25
CA LEU A 81 -3.82 8.83 -20.99
C LEU A 81 -4.29 9.99 -20.11
N LEU A 82 -3.52 10.35 -19.08
CA LEU A 82 -3.83 11.47 -18.20
C LEU A 82 -3.67 12.82 -18.90
N TYR A 83 -2.67 12.96 -19.77
CA TYR A 83 -2.39 14.18 -20.52
C TYR A 83 -3.43 14.45 -21.60
N GLU A 84 -3.88 13.42 -22.31
CA GLU A 84 -4.89 13.53 -23.38
C GLU A 84 -6.34 13.62 -22.85
N ALA A 85 -6.56 13.41 -21.55
CA ALA A 85 -7.90 13.45 -20.97
C ALA A 85 -8.44 14.89 -20.82
N ASP A 86 -9.71 15.10 -21.20
CA ASP A 86 -10.38 16.40 -21.03
C ASP A 86 -10.67 16.75 -19.56
N MET A 87 -10.87 15.74 -18.71
CA MET A 87 -11.27 15.91 -17.30
C MET A 87 -10.75 14.72 -16.45
N PRO A 88 -9.43 14.61 -16.24
CA PRO A 88 -8.85 13.49 -15.49
C PRO A 88 -9.23 13.53 -14.01
N LEU A 89 -9.51 12.36 -13.43
CA LEU A 89 -9.83 12.17 -12.01
C LEU A 89 -8.74 11.33 -11.32
N VAL A 90 -8.13 11.90 -10.30
CA VAL A 90 -7.24 11.20 -9.35
C VAL A 90 -8.07 10.84 -8.11
N TYR A 91 -8.48 9.58 -8.01
CA TYR A 91 -9.38 9.10 -6.95
C TYR A 91 -8.70 8.13 -5.98
N GLY A 92 -9.05 8.20 -4.69
CA GLY A 92 -8.77 7.17 -3.69
C GLY A 92 -7.87 7.65 -2.55
N MET A 93 -6.62 7.17 -2.52
CA MET A 93 -5.52 7.61 -1.65
C MET A 93 -5.69 7.50 -0.11
N SER A 94 -6.85 7.19 0.46
CA SER A 94 -7.02 7.22 1.93
C SER A 94 -6.18 6.17 2.69
N ASN A 95 -5.61 5.18 2.01
CA ASN A 95 -4.69 4.16 2.56
C ASN A 95 -3.26 4.28 2.00
N THR A 96 -2.86 5.46 1.50
CA THR A 96 -1.47 5.76 1.13
C THR A 96 -0.87 6.80 2.07
N THR A 97 0.43 7.05 1.96
CA THR A 97 1.10 8.04 2.81
C THR A 97 0.82 9.47 2.36
N CYS A 98 1.04 10.45 3.25
CA CYS A 98 0.88 11.86 2.95
C CYS A 98 1.86 12.32 1.84
N GLU A 99 3.04 11.71 1.75
CA GLU A 99 4.02 11.97 0.70
C GLU A 99 3.44 11.59 -0.67
N ALA A 100 2.87 10.38 -0.79
CA ALA A 100 2.23 9.96 -2.03
C ALA A 100 1.01 10.83 -2.37
N GLN A 101 0.19 11.22 -1.39
CA GLN A 101 -0.92 12.15 -1.60
C GLN A 101 -0.45 13.51 -2.13
N ARG A 102 0.67 14.04 -1.62
CA ARG A 102 1.25 15.30 -2.11
C ARG A 102 1.62 15.21 -3.58
N GLU A 103 2.24 14.11 -4.00
CA GLU A 103 2.59 13.88 -5.41
C GLU A 103 1.34 13.75 -6.28
N CYS A 104 0.31 13.05 -5.81
CA CYS A 104 -0.97 12.95 -6.52
C CYS A 104 -1.63 14.33 -6.73
N VAL A 105 -1.61 15.19 -5.71
CA VAL A 105 -2.14 16.56 -5.79
C VAL A 105 -1.32 17.41 -6.77
N ALA A 106 0.02 17.34 -6.70
CA ALA A 106 0.88 18.08 -7.62
C ALA A 106 0.71 17.64 -9.08
N MET A 107 0.56 16.33 -9.30
CA MET A 107 0.25 15.77 -10.62
C MET A 107 -1.10 16.25 -11.12
N ALA A 108 -2.15 16.20 -10.28
CA ALA A 108 -3.49 16.65 -10.64
C ALA A 108 -3.52 18.14 -11.02
N ASP A 109 -2.80 18.98 -10.28
CA ASP A 109 -2.65 20.42 -10.60
C ASP A 109 -2.01 20.62 -11.99
N THR A 110 -0.97 19.83 -12.31
CA THR A 110 -0.27 19.88 -13.60
C THR A 110 -1.18 19.53 -14.79
N ILE A 111 -2.08 18.57 -14.62
CA ILE A 111 -2.99 18.10 -15.67
C ILE A 111 -4.39 18.76 -15.59
N SER A 112 -4.56 19.81 -14.76
CA SER A 112 -5.85 20.45 -14.48
C SER A 112 -6.96 19.44 -14.09
N GLY A 113 -6.57 18.39 -13.38
CA GLY A 113 -7.43 17.29 -12.97
C GLY A 113 -8.18 17.56 -11.66
N ILE A 114 -9.09 16.63 -11.36
CA ILE A 114 -9.88 16.62 -10.13
C ILE A 114 -9.29 15.60 -9.17
N VAL A 115 -9.24 15.95 -7.89
CA VAL A 115 -8.81 15.04 -6.83
C VAL A 115 -10.01 14.70 -5.96
N ASP A 116 -10.22 13.41 -5.69
CA ASP A 116 -11.24 12.94 -4.75
C ASP A 116 -10.74 11.72 -3.96
N SER A 117 -11.37 11.43 -2.83
CA SER A 117 -10.98 10.34 -1.93
C SER A 117 -12.22 9.67 -1.34
N HIS A 118 -12.06 8.44 -0.84
CA HIS A 118 -13.12 7.86 -0.01
C HIS A 118 -13.01 8.44 1.41
N THR A 119 -14.03 9.18 1.83
CA THR A 119 -14.09 9.89 3.13
C THR A 119 -14.27 8.94 4.32
N SER A 120 -14.50 7.65 4.09
CA SER A 120 -14.79 6.67 5.15
C SER A 120 -14.22 5.30 4.78
N LEU A 121 -13.66 4.61 5.79
CA LEU A 121 -13.15 3.23 5.76
C LEU A 121 -13.95 2.36 6.73
#